data_AF-A0A2E6KCV2-F1
#
_entry.id   AF-A0A2E6KCV2-F1
#
_cell.length_a   1.000
_cell.length_b   1.000
_cell.length_c   1.000
_cell.angle_alpha   90.00
_cell.angle_beta   90.00
_cell.angle_gamma   90.00
#
_symmetry.space_group_name_H-M   'P 1'
#
loop_
_entity.id
_entity.type
_entity.pdbx_description
1 polymer ?
#
loop_
_entity_poly.entity_id
_entity_poly.type
_entity_poly.pdbx_seq_one_letter_code
_entity_poly.pdbx_strand_id
1 'polypeptide(L)'
;MTKRGYGMLPIILTDIAKKKIVDMGKSIMTFRVWGVNPPGHLAIEVFFEDMRFPGIEYEKFQNENLITYIPTNHYEYINGVTVDFSGWNEENESNYNPDMTLNHKGFECIPHKIETSEIKLSWLEVNGIIKKIFSMNYESPFHLQRQAAAINYLRFKKDEEDESFQESLFSFTELEQAIKSGFY
;
A
#
# COMPACT_ATOMS: atom_id res chain seq x y z
N MET A 1 17.25 -5.62 21.20
CA MET A 1 16.19 -4.65 21.55
C MET A 1 16.77 -3.25 21.54
N THR A 2 16.75 -2.60 20.38
CA THR A 2 17.16 -1.19 20.23
C THR A 2 15.90 -0.34 20.25
N LYS A 3 15.77 0.50 21.28
CA LYS A 3 14.77 1.57 21.35
C LYS A 3 15.01 2.52 20.16
N ARG A 4 14.22 2.42 19.08
CA ARG A 4 14.27 3.39 17.98
C ARG A 4 13.59 4.69 18.45
N GLY A 5 14.31 5.78 18.27
CA GLY A 5 14.07 7.05 18.95
C GLY A 5 12.82 7.77 18.47
N TYR A 6 12.12 8.38 19.43
CA TYR A 6 11.28 9.54 19.17
C TYR A 6 12.14 10.61 18.48
N GLY A 7 11.84 10.92 17.21
CA GLY A 7 12.40 12.11 16.54
C GLY A 7 12.63 11.97 15.04
N MET A 8 12.90 10.78 14.49
CA MET A 8 13.20 10.63 13.06
C MET A 8 12.08 9.89 12.35
N LEU A 9 11.47 10.55 11.36
CA LEU A 9 10.51 9.90 10.47
C LEU A 9 11.26 8.89 9.60
N PRO A 10 10.67 7.71 9.34
CA PRO A 10 11.26 6.71 8.44
C PRO A 10 11.10 7.09 6.96
N ILE A 11 10.67 8.31 6.63
CA ILE A 11 10.42 8.78 5.28
C ILE A 11 11.16 10.10 5.04
N ILE A 12 11.41 10.40 3.77
CA ILE A 12 11.98 11.67 3.33
C ILE A 12 10.84 12.53 2.77
N LEU A 13 10.67 13.74 3.28
CA LEU A 13 9.68 14.69 2.74
C LEU A 13 10.38 15.66 1.78
N THR A 14 9.81 15.90 0.60
CA THR A 14 10.21 17.04 -0.24
C THR A 14 9.86 18.36 0.46
N ASP A 15 10.48 19.46 0.04
CA ASP A 15 10.20 20.77 0.64
C ASP A 15 8.75 21.23 0.38
N ILE A 16 8.16 20.82 -0.74
CA ILE A 16 6.75 21.07 -1.07
C ILE A 16 5.84 20.30 -0.12
N ALA A 17 6.11 19.00 0.10
CA ALA A 17 5.36 18.18 1.04
C ALA A 17 5.45 18.70 2.48
N LYS A 18 6.66 19.10 2.94
CA LYS A 18 6.87 19.72 4.25
C LYS A 18 6.01 20.97 4.41
N LYS A 19 6.09 21.89 3.43
CA LYS A 19 5.31 23.13 3.46
C LYS A 19 3.82 22.83 3.56
N LYS A 20 3.32 21.88 2.77
CA LYS A 20 1.91 21.51 2.80
C LYS A 20 1.47 20.95 4.15
N ILE A 21 2.27 20.11 4.79
CA ILE A 21 2.00 19.58 6.14
C ILE A 21 1.93 20.71 7.17
N VAL A 22 2.82 21.70 7.07
CA VAL A 22 2.81 22.90 7.93
C VAL A 22 1.53 23.70 7.71
N ASP A 23 1.15 23.96 6.45
CA ASP A 23 -0.06 24.70 6.10
C ASP A 23 -1.34 24.01 6.61
N MET A 24 -1.33 22.67 6.68
CA MET A 24 -2.45 21.87 7.21
C MET A 24 -2.50 21.85 8.75
N GLY A 25 -1.45 22.29 9.43
CA GLY A 25 -1.32 22.34 10.90
C GLY A 25 -1.14 20.97 11.57
N LYS A 26 -1.81 19.92 11.08
CA LYS A 26 -1.59 18.53 11.48
C LYS A 26 -1.94 17.59 10.33
N SER A 27 -1.12 16.56 10.14
CA SER A 27 -1.32 15.53 9.13
C SER A 27 -1.14 14.15 9.74
N ILE A 28 -2.02 13.23 9.38
CA ILE A 28 -1.89 11.81 9.70
C ILE A 28 -1.74 11.09 8.38
N MET A 29 -0.64 10.34 8.23
CA MET A 29 -0.33 9.58 7.04
C MET A 29 -0.24 8.09 7.37
N THR A 30 -0.82 7.24 6.55
CA THR A 30 -0.64 5.79 6.64
C THR A 30 0.01 5.30 5.36
N PHE A 31 1.06 4.51 5.49
CA PHE A 31 1.78 3.95 4.36
C PHE A 31 1.42 2.49 4.16
N ARG A 32 1.58 2.01 2.93
CA ARG A 32 1.55 0.58 2.62
C ARG A 32 2.32 0.29 1.35
N VAL A 33 2.88 -0.91 1.30
CA VAL A 33 3.23 -1.52 0.02
C VAL A 33 1.92 -2.03 -0.59
N TRP A 34 1.53 -1.45 -1.71
CA TRP A 34 0.40 -1.95 -2.50
C TRP A 34 0.85 -3.03 -3.47
N GLY A 35 2.05 -3.00 -4.01
CA GLY A 35 2.43 -3.97 -5.03
C GLY A 35 3.65 -3.52 -5.78
N VAL A 36 3.77 -3.92 -7.05
CA VAL A 36 4.93 -3.56 -7.87
C VAL A 36 4.44 -3.04 -9.22
N ASN A 37 4.96 -1.89 -9.61
CA ASN A 37 4.80 -1.33 -10.95
C ASN A 37 5.90 -1.90 -11.86
N PRO A 38 5.60 -2.25 -13.13
CA PRO A 38 6.62 -2.54 -14.12
C PRO A 38 7.62 -1.37 -14.24
N PRO A 39 8.95 -1.60 -14.34
CA PRO A 39 9.64 -2.88 -14.52
C PRO A 39 10.14 -3.54 -13.21
N GLY A 40 9.58 -3.22 -12.04
CA GLY A 40 10.03 -3.77 -10.76
C GLY A 40 10.11 -2.75 -9.61
N HIS A 41 9.34 -1.66 -9.66
CA HIS A 41 9.32 -0.66 -8.60
C HIS A 41 8.22 -0.98 -7.60
N LEU A 42 8.45 -0.80 -6.30
CA LEU A 42 7.34 -0.91 -5.35
C LEU A 42 6.33 0.22 -5.60
N ALA A 43 5.07 -0.16 -5.75
CA ALA A 43 3.94 0.72 -5.59
C ALA A 43 3.74 0.90 -4.08
N ILE A 44 4.32 1.97 -3.54
CA ILE A 44 4.12 2.39 -2.16
C ILE A 44 3.10 3.52 -2.18
N GLU A 45 2.18 3.46 -1.24
CA GLU A 45 1.09 4.42 -1.14
C GLU A 45 1.11 5.12 0.19
N VAL A 46 0.69 6.38 0.17
CA VAL A 46 0.55 7.22 1.36
C VAL A 46 -0.87 7.75 1.44
N PHE A 47 -1.59 7.43 2.50
CA PHE A 47 -2.95 7.87 2.74
C PHE A 47 -2.99 8.97 3.77
N PHE A 48 -3.69 10.05 3.49
CA PHE A 48 -4.12 11.01 4.49
C PHE A 48 -5.29 10.41 5.28
N GLU A 49 -5.08 10.21 6.59
CA GLU A 49 -6.09 9.74 7.56
C GLU A 49 -6.69 8.34 7.32
N ASP A 50 -5.98 7.38 6.70
CA ASP A 50 -6.57 6.05 6.45
C ASP A 50 -5.90 4.90 7.21
N MET A 51 -6.60 4.34 8.21
CA MET A 51 -6.22 3.11 8.93
C MET A 51 -7.19 1.94 8.65
N ARG A 52 -7.57 1.74 7.38
CA ARG A 52 -8.38 0.57 7.01
C ARG A 52 -7.50 -0.68 6.86
N PHE A 53 -7.41 -1.50 7.91
CA PHE A 53 -7.59 -2.96 7.89
C PHE A 53 -7.56 -3.53 9.33
N PRO A 54 -8.63 -4.20 9.79
CA PRO A 54 -8.60 -4.95 11.04
C PRO A 54 -7.57 -6.08 10.96
N GLY A 55 -6.69 -6.20 11.96
CA GLY A 55 -5.74 -7.32 12.07
C GLY A 55 -4.35 -7.08 11.48
N ILE A 56 -4.03 -5.87 11.01
CA ILE A 56 -2.65 -5.48 10.67
C ILE A 56 -2.04 -4.71 11.84
N GLU A 57 -0.83 -5.09 12.25
CA GLU A 57 -0.06 -4.34 13.24
C GLU A 57 0.69 -3.18 12.58
N TYR A 58 0.59 -1.99 13.19
CA TYR A 58 1.22 -0.77 12.69
C TYR A 58 2.22 -0.21 13.69
N GLU A 59 3.38 0.20 13.18
CA GLU A 59 4.31 1.05 13.91
C GLU A 59 3.96 2.53 13.68
N LYS A 60 3.94 3.31 14.76
CA LYS A 60 3.63 4.74 14.76
C LYS A 60 4.89 5.57 14.92
N PHE A 61 5.12 6.50 14.00
CA PHE A 61 6.17 7.51 14.12
C PHE A 61 5.55 8.90 14.17
N GLN A 62 6.11 9.79 14.97
CA GLN A 62 5.59 11.14 15.15
C GLN A 62 6.74 12.15 15.15
N ASN A 63 6.58 13.20 14.35
CA ASN A 63 7.47 14.35 14.32
C ASN A 63 6.64 15.61 14.05
N GLU A 64 6.68 16.56 14.98
CA GLU A 64 5.95 17.84 14.90
C GLU A 64 4.48 17.67 14.48
N ASN A 65 4.13 18.18 13.30
CA ASN A 65 2.78 18.20 12.74
C ASN A 65 2.42 16.91 11.98
N LEU A 66 3.33 15.94 11.87
CA LEU A 66 3.12 14.71 11.13
C LEU A 66 3.12 13.47 12.05
N ILE A 67 2.07 12.67 11.91
CA ILE A 67 2.00 11.30 12.44
C ILE A 67 2.00 10.35 11.24
N THR A 68 2.86 9.34 11.26
CA THR A 68 2.92 8.30 10.24
C THR A 68 2.64 6.93 10.85
N TYR A 69 1.85 6.12 10.16
CA TYR A 69 1.59 4.72 10.48
C TYR A 69 2.12 3.83 9.36
N ILE A 70 2.89 2.81 9.71
CA ILE A 70 3.47 1.86 8.76
C ILE A 70 3.18 0.44 9.25
N PRO A 71 2.62 -0.46 8.42
CA PRO A 71 2.52 -1.88 8.76
C PRO A 71 3.90 -2.43 9.17
N THR A 72 3.98 -3.13 10.29
CA THR A 72 5.26 -3.61 10.84
C THR A 72 6.01 -4.49 9.84
N ASN A 73 5.29 -5.31 9.07
CA ASN A 73 5.80 -6.15 8.00
C ASN A 73 6.25 -5.37 6.75
N HIS A 74 5.93 -4.08 6.62
CA HIS A 74 6.32 -3.24 5.49
C HIS A 74 7.42 -2.23 5.82
N TYR A 75 7.79 -2.11 7.10
CA TYR A 75 8.67 -1.06 7.58
C TYR A 75 9.98 -0.93 6.78
N GLU A 76 10.67 -2.05 6.56
CA GLU A 76 11.96 -2.06 5.87
C GLU A 76 11.85 -1.60 4.40
N TYR A 77 10.67 -1.69 3.79
CA TYR A 77 10.43 -1.24 2.40
C TYR A 77 10.00 0.22 2.30
N ILE A 78 9.38 0.76 3.36
CA ILE A 78 8.94 2.16 3.41
C ILE A 78 10.03 3.06 3.96
N ASN A 79 10.98 2.50 4.72
CA ASN A 79 12.09 3.25 5.27
C ASN A 79 12.94 3.90 4.16
N GLY A 80 13.04 5.23 4.18
CA GLY A 80 13.77 6.03 3.20
C GLY A 80 12.98 6.43 1.96
N VAL A 81 11.69 6.07 1.85
CA VAL A 81 10.83 6.51 0.75
C VAL A 81 10.67 8.03 0.74
N THR A 82 10.76 8.62 -0.44
CA THR A 82 10.49 10.05 -0.64
C THR A 82 9.01 10.29 -0.89
N VAL A 83 8.40 11.18 -0.11
CA VAL A 83 7.02 11.64 -0.26
C VAL A 83 7.03 13.05 -0.82
N ASP A 84 6.27 13.24 -1.91
CA ASP A 84 6.04 14.54 -2.55
C ASP A 84 4.57 14.95 -2.45
N PHE A 85 4.29 16.20 -2.82
CA PHE A 85 2.94 16.74 -2.94
C PHE A 85 2.72 17.32 -4.34
N SER A 86 1.91 16.64 -5.14
CA SER A 86 1.64 16.99 -6.54
C SER A 86 0.43 17.93 -6.72
N GLY A 87 -0.30 18.22 -5.65
CA GLY A 87 -1.39 19.19 -5.65
C GLY A 87 -2.74 18.61 -5.22
N TRP A 88 -3.55 19.43 -4.57
CA TRP A 88 -4.92 19.11 -4.17
C TRP A 88 -5.76 20.39 -4.15
N ASN A 89 -6.75 20.48 -5.03
CA ASN A 89 -7.57 21.67 -5.21
C ASN A 89 -9.05 21.45 -4.84
N GLU A 90 -9.86 22.50 -4.88
CA GLU A 90 -11.30 22.45 -4.54
C GLU A 90 -12.09 21.51 -5.47
N GLU A 91 -11.69 21.39 -6.73
CA GLU A 91 -12.31 20.47 -7.70
C GLU A 91 -11.99 19.01 -7.35
N ASN A 92 -10.77 18.72 -6.89
CA ASN A 92 -10.39 17.40 -6.38
C ASN A 92 -11.17 17.04 -5.13
N GLU A 93 -11.33 17.98 -4.20
CA GLU A 93 -12.10 17.78 -2.95
C GLU A 93 -13.59 17.57 -3.23
N SER A 94 -14.18 18.37 -4.13
CA SER A 94 -15.63 18.32 -4.42
C SER A 94 -16.06 17.04 -5.13
N ASN A 95 -15.17 16.46 -5.94
CA ASN A 95 -15.38 15.18 -6.63
C ASN A 95 -14.83 13.98 -5.84
N TYR A 96 -14.39 14.20 -4.59
CA TYR A 96 -13.76 13.17 -3.79
C TYR A 96 -14.77 12.12 -3.33
N ASN A 97 -14.58 10.87 -3.76
CA ASN A 97 -15.32 9.72 -3.25
C ASN A 97 -14.46 8.91 -2.26
N PRO A 98 -14.68 9.03 -0.94
CA PRO A 98 -13.88 8.34 0.08
C PRO A 98 -13.92 6.80 -0.01
N ASP A 99 -14.93 6.25 -0.69
CA ASP A 99 -15.13 4.81 -0.86
C ASP A 99 -14.44 4.24 -2.10
N MET A 100 -14.15 5.08 -3.10
CA MET A 100 -13.57 4.65 -4.39
C MET A 100 -12.16 5.16 -4.62
N THR A 101 -11.86 6.37 -4.15
CA THR A 101 -10.55 6.99 -4.32
C THR A 101 -9.69 6.76 -3.10
N LEU A 102 -8.44 6.42 -3.36
CA LEU A 102 -7.43 6.28 -2.32
C LEU A 102 -7.14 7.67 -1.79
N ASN A 103 -7.22 7.80 -0.48
CA ASN A 103 -7.24 9.06 0.25
C ASN A 103 -5.86 9.74 0.28
N HIS A 104 -5.20 9.92 -0.86
CA HIS A 104 -3.83 10.44 -0.93
C HIS A 104 -3.76 11.95 -0.64
N LYS A 105 -4.88 12.68 -0.83
CA LYS A 105 -4.98 14.15 -0.73
C LYS A 105 -3.81 14.90 -1.39
N GLY A 106 -3.34 14.42 -2.54
CA GLY A 106 -2.23 15.00 -3.31
C GLY A 106 -0.84 14.60 -2.83
N PHE A 107 -0.70 13.78 -1.78
CA PHE A 107 0.58 13.20 -1.38
C PHE A 107 0.86 11.93 -2.17
N GLU A 108 2.09 11.80 -2.66
CA GLU A 108 2.52 10.65 -3.45
C GLU A 108 3.89 10.16 -3.01
N CYS A 109 4.11 8.85 -3.07
CA CYS A 109 5.44 8.28 -2.89
C CYS A 109 6.15 8.27 -4.25
N ILE A 110 7.30 8.94 -4.34
CA ILE A 110 8.13 8.88 -5.54
C ILE A 110 8.61 7.43 -5.71
N PRO A 111 8.56 6.84 -6.92
CA PRO A 111 8.92 5.45 -7.16
C PRO A 111 10.26 5.09 -6.53
N HIS A 112 10.23 4.16 -5.57
CA HIS A 112 11.40 3.69 -4.87
C HIS A 112 11.85 2.35 -5.48
N LYS A 113 13.09 2.30 -5.96
CA LYS A 113 13.70 1.06 -6.46
C LYS A 113 14.20 0.25 -5.25
N ILE A 114 13.43 -0.76 -4.87
CA ILE A 114 13.85 -1.80 -3.94
C ILE A 114 13.90 -3.13 -4.69
N GLU A 115 14.81 -4.01 -4.27
CA GLU A 115 14.85 -5.40 -4.73
C GLU A 115 13.57 -6.14 -4.27
N THR A 116 12.69 -6.49 -5.21
CA THR A 116 11.35 -7.01 -4.91
C THR A 116 11.30 -8.52 -4.60
N SER A 117 12.45 -9.20 -4.67
CA SER A 117 12.60 -10.65 -4.45
C SER A 117 12.27 -11.07 -3.00
N GLU A 118 12.37 -10.15 -2.04
CA GLU A 118 12.22 -10.46 -0.60
C GLU A 118 10.91 -9.98 0.01
N ILE A 119 9.98 -9.45 -0.79
CA ILE A 119 8.77 -8.80 -0.29
C ILE A 119 7.71 -9.82 0.05
N LYS A 120 7.21 -9.71 1.28
CA LYS A 120 6.22 -10.62 1.86
C LYS A 120 4.93 -9.89 2.20
N LEU A 121 3.84 -10.24 1.52
CA LEU A 121 2.52 -9.64 1.71
C LEU A 121 1.59 -10.61 2.44
N SER A 122 0.76 -10.11 3.37
CA SER A 122 -0.27 -10.93 4.01
C SER A 122 -1.39 -11.29 3.03
N TRP A 123 -2.16 -12.34 3.35
CA TRP A 123 -3.34 -12.73 2.58
C TRP A 123 -4.35 -11.59 2.35
N LEU A 124 -4.58 -10.77 3.38
CA LEU A 124 -5.52 -9.65 3.30
C LEU A 124 -5.06 -8.60 2.29
N GLU A 125 -3.77 -8.30 2.28
CA GLU A 125 -3.15 -7.35 1.36
C GLU A 125 -3.24 -7.86 -0.08
N VAL A 126 -2.85 -9.12 -0.30
CA VAL A 126 -2.96 -9.80 -1.60
C VAL A 126 -4.40 -9.75 -2.15
N ASN A 127 -5.39 -10.08 -1.32
CA ASN A 127 -6.80 -10.05 -1.70
C ASN A 127 -7.26 -8.63 -2.08
N GLY A 128 -6.85 -7.62 -1.30
CA GLY A 128 -7.13 -6.21 -1.58
C GLY A 128 -6.54 -5.75 -2.92
N ILE A 129 -5.28 -6.10 -3.20
CA ILE A 129 -4.57 -5.74 -4.42
C ILE A 129 -5.25 -6.33 -5.65
N ILE A 130 -5.55 -7.64 -5.60
CA ILE A 130 -6.24 -8.34 -6.70
C ILE A 130 -7.60 -7.70 -6.95
N LYS A 131 -8.40 -7.51 -5.89
CA LYS A 131 -9.73 -6.91 -6.02
C LYS A 131 -9.70 -5.60 -6.79
N LYS A 132 -8.73 -4.77 -6.43
CA LYS A 132 -8.56 -3.44 -6.98
C LYS A 132 -8.04 -3.43 -8.42
N ILE A 133 -7.04 -4.25 -8.74
CA ILE A 133 -6.56 -4.40 -10.12
C ILE A 133 -7.71 -4.81 -11.04
N PHE A 134 -8.56 -5.74 -10.57
CA PHE A 134 -9.74 -6.15 -11.33
C PHE A 134 -10.76 -5.01 -11.50
N SER A 135 -11.05 -4.23 -10.45
CA SER A 135 -12.00 -3.11 -10.56
C SER A 135 -11.48 -1.94 -11.40
N MET A 136 -10.17 -1.73 -11.46
CA MET A 136 -9.57 -0.63 -12.23
C MET A 136 -9.40 -0.96 -13.71
N ASN A 137 -9.06 -2.20 -14.05
CA ASN A 137 -8.65 -2.55 -15.42
C ASN A 137 -9.70 -3.35 -16.20
N TYR A 138 -10.76 -3.84 -15.55
CA TYR A 138 -11.74 -4.72 -16.18
C TYR A 138 -13.18 -4.27 -15.91
N GLU A 139 -13.72 -3.40 -16.76
CA GLU A 139 -15.17 -3.21 -16.91
C GLU A 139 -15.75 -4.36 -17.76
N SER A 140 -15.71 -5.57 -17.23
CA SER A 140 -16.22 -6.76 -17.90
C SER A 140 -17.37 -7.38 -17.10
N PRO A 141 -18.41 -7.92 -17.76
CA PRO A 141 -19.49 -8.65 -17.07
C PRO A 141 -19.00 -9.86 -16.25
N PHE A 142 -17.73 -10.25 -16.40
CA PHE A 142 -17.11 -11.37 -15.70
C PHE A 142 -15.98 -10.99 -14.73
N HIS A 143 -15.77 -9.70 -14.43
CA HIS A 143 -14.63 -9.27 -13.60
C HIS A 143 -14.68 -9.86 -12.18
N LEU A 144 -15.86 -10.04 -11.59
CA LEU A 144 -16.03 -10.67 -10.27
C LEU A 144 -15.66 -12.17 -10.29
N GLN A 145 -16.01 -12.89 -11.35
CA GLN A 145 -15.67 -14.30 -11.52
C GLN A 145 -14.16 -14.49 -11.69
N ARG A 146 -13.50 -13.61 -12.46
CA ARG A 146 -12.05 -13.61 -12.64
C ARG A 146 -11.30 -13.26 -11.36
N GLN A 147 -11.79 -12.27 -10.62
CA GLN A 147 -11.29 -11.91 -9.29
C GLN A 147 -11.39 -13.10 -8.33
N ALA A 148 -12.54 -13.78 -8.27
CA ALA A 148 -12.73 -14.96 -7.43
C ALA A 148 -11.80 -16.12 -7.84
N ALA A 149 -11.59 -16.33 -9.14
CA ALA A 149 -10.68 -17.35 -9.64
C ALA A 149 -9.21 -17.08 -9.27
N ALA A 150 -8.74 -15.83 -9.41
CA ALA A 150 -7.38 -15.44 -9.03
C ALA A 150 -7.13 -15.60 -7.52
N ILE A 151 -8.10 -15.21 -6.70
CA ILE A 151 -8.04 -15.41 -5.24
C ILE A 151 -7.99 -16.92 -4.91
N ASN A 152 -8.85 -17.74 -5.51
CA ASN A 152 -8.88 -19.17 -5.24
C ASN A 152 -7.60 -19.88 -5.71
N TYR A 153 -7.02 -19.49 -6.85
CA TYR A 153 -5.76 -20.05 -7.33
C TYR A 153 -4.62 -19.84 -6.33
N LEU A 154 -4.45 -18.60 -5.83
CA LEU A 154 -3.44 -18.31 -4.81
C LEU A 154 -3.66 -19.07 -3.52
N ARG A 155 -4.93 -19.23 -3.13
CA ARG A 155 -5.29 -20.03 -1.97
C ARG A 155 -4.86 -21.48 -2.14
N PHE A 156 -5.19 -22.11 -3.27
CA PHE A 156 -4.79 -23.50 -3.53
C PHE A 156 -3.27 -23.68 -3.57
N LYS A 157 -2.55 -22.76 -4.22
CA LYS A 157 -1.09 -22.78 -4.27
C LYS A 157 -0.46 -22.71 -2.89
N LYS A 158 -1.07 -21.95 -1.97
CA LYS A 158 -0.56 -21.81 -0.61
C LYS A 158 -0.99 -22.95 0.33
N ASP A 159 -2.22 -23.46 0.17
CA ASP A 159 -2.71 -24.65 0.89
C ASP A 159 -1.87 -25.90 0.53
N GLU A 160 -1.26 -25.95 -0.66
CA GLU A 160 -0.29 -27.00 -1.05
C GLU A 160 1.06 -26.89 -0.30
N GLU A 161 1.38 -25.72 0.28
CA GLU A 161 2.68 -25.42 0.89
C GLU A 161 2.63 -25.25 2.42
N ASP A 162 1.50 -24.85 3.02
CA ASP A 162 1.37 -24.51 4.45
C ASP A 162 0.03 -24.97 5.06
N GLU A 163 0.06 -25.59 6.26
CA GLU A 163 -1.14 -26.07 6.97
C GLU A 163 -1.91 -24.94 7.71
N SER A 164 -1.29 -23.78 7.96
CA SER A 164 -1.89 -22.66 8.72
C SER A 164 -1.94 -21.35 7.93
N PHE A 165 -2.99 -21.20 7.14
CA PHE A 165 -3.22 -20.08 6.22
C PHE A 165 -3.27 -18.67 6.87
N GLN A 166 -3.63 -18.57 8.15
CA GLN A 166 -3.88 -17.27 8.81
C GLN A 166 -2.65 -16.36 8.93
N GLU A 167 -1.43 -16.91 8.83
CA GLU A 167 -0.18 -16.15 8.90
C GLU A 167 0.62 -16.19 7.58
N SER A 168 0.02 -16.74 6.51
CA SER A 168 0.73 -16.97 5.25
C SER A 168 1.14 -15.66 4.58
N LEU A 169 2.45 -15.54 4.36
CA LEU A 169 3.07 -14.47 3.59
C LEU A 169 3.31 -14.93 2.16
N PHE A 170 2.84 -14.14 1.20
CA PHE A 170 2.95 -14.39 -0.23
C PHE A 170 4.12 -13.59 -0.81
N SER A 171 4.91 -14.26 -1.64
CA SER A 171 5.94 -13.61 -2.45
C SER A 171 5.32 -12.88 -3.65
N PHE A 172 6.07 -11.92 -4.16
CA PHE A 172 5.61 -11.14 -5.31
C PHE A 172 5.46 -11.99 -6.59
N THR A 173 6.31 -12.99 -6.79
CA THR A 173 6.23 -13.89 -7.95
C THR A 173 4.91 -14.65 -8.00
N GLU A 174 4.40 -15.08 -6.85
CA GLU A 174 3.10 -15.76 -6.75
C GLU A 174 1.95 -14.81 -7.10
N LEU A 175 2.00 -13.57 -6.61
CA LEU A 175 1.01 -12.54 -6.92
C LEU A 175 1.01 -12.19 -8.42
N GLU A 176 2.18 -12.00 -9.02
CA GLU A 176 2.32 -11.70 -10.44
C GLU A 176 1.80 -12.86 -11.31
N GLN A 177 2.09 -14.11 -10.93
CA GLN A 177 1.54 -15.29 -11.60
C GLN A 177 0.02 -15.32 -11.51
N ALA A 178 -0.58 -15.04 -10.35
CA ALA A 178 -2.03 -15.05 -10.18
C ALA A 178 -2.76 -13.95 -10.97
N ILE A 179 -2.16 -12.77 -11.05
CA ILE A 179 -2.68 -11.66 -11.87
C ILE A 179 -2.59 -12.01 -13.36
N LYS A 180 -1.44 -12.56 -13.82
CA LYS A 180 -1.25 -13.02 -15.20
C LYS A 180 -2.13 -14.21 -15.57
N SER A 181 -2.38 -15.10 -14.61
CA SER A 181 -3.19 -16.30 -14.79
C SER A 181 -4.69 -16.04 -14.65
N GLY A 182 -5.15 -14.79 -14.72
CA GLY A 182 -6.57 -14.42 -14.59
C GLY A 182 -7.46 -14.99 -15.71
N PHE A 183 -7.50 -16.32 -15.85
CA PHE A 183 -7.57 -17.10 -17.08
C PHE A 183 -8.28 -16.40 -18.25
N TYR A 184 -7.55 -16.36 -19.38
CA TYR A 184 -8.00 -15.96 -20.72
C TYR A 184 -9.38 -16.54 -21.07
#